data_AF-A0A382B6D1-F1
#
_entry.id   AF-A0A382B6D1-F1
#
_cell.length_a   1.000
_cell.length_b   1.000
_cell.length_c   1.000
_cell.angle_alpha   90.00
_cell.angle_beta   90.00
_cell.angle_gamma   90.00
#
_symmetry.space_group_name_H-M   'P 1'
#
loop_
_entity.id
_entity.type
_entity.pdbx_description
1 polymer ?
#
loop_
_entity_poly.entity_id
_entity_poly.type
_entity_poly.pdbx_seq_one_letter_code
_entity_poly.pdbx_strand_id
1 'polypeptide(L)' 'VDKMSLFMMYSTILTELGITVFDNQKCVKTFPFENPAEEYVLVKKGQAKLAEIGKFL' A
#
# COMPACT_ATOMS: atom_id res chain seq x y z
N VAL A 1 -12.77 -26.41 18.03
CA VAL A 1 -13.01 -25.37 17.01
C VAL A 1 -12.08 -24.23 17.35
N ASP A 2 -10.83 -24.33 16.92
CA ASP A 2 -9.83 -23.29 17.15
C ASP A 2 -10.19 -22.09 16.28
N LYS A 3 -10.73 -21.06 16.94
CA LYS A 3 -10.92 -19.75 16.35
C LYS A 3 -9.53 -19.12 16.26
N MET A 4 -8.75 -19.56 15.28
CA MET A 4 -7.50 -18.92 14.90
C MET A 4 -7.85 -17.47 14.60
N SER A 5 -7.52 -16.57 15.52
CA SER A 5 -7.68 -15.14 15.28
C SER A 5 -6.71 -14.79 14.16
N LEU A 6 -7.23 -14.72 12.93
CA LEU A 6 -6.50 -14.19 11.79
C LEU A 6 -6.29 -12.71 12.08
N PHE A 7 -5.15 -12.38 12.68
CA PHE A 7 -4.68 -11.00 12.69
C PHE A 7 -4.57 -10.56 11.23
N MET A 8 -5.39 -9.60 10.82
CA MET A 8 -5.21 -8.91 9.54
C MET A 8 -3.85 -8.20 9.62
N MET A 9 -2.87 -8.72 8.87
CA MET A 9 -1.54 -8.12 8.79
C MET A 9 -1.36 -7.54 7.39
N TYR A 10 -1.75 -6.27 7.25
CA TYR A 10 -1.48 -5.54 6.03
C TYR A 10 -0.01 -5.14 5.95
N SER A 11 0.62 -5.42 4.81
CA SER A 11 1.92 -4.87 4.45
C SER A 11 1.79 -4.03 3.19
N THR A 12 2.56 -2.95 3.11
CA THR A 12 2.55 -2.04 1.97
C THR A 12 3.92 -2.02 1.31
N ILE A 13 3.97 -2.16 -0.01
CA ILE A 13 5.19 -2.08 -0.81
C ILE A 13 5.10 -0.85 -1.70
N LEU A 14 6.07 0.04 -1.58
CA LEU A 14 6.29 1.14 -2.52
C LEU A 14 7.18 0.66 -3.66
N THR A 15 6.71 0.80 -4.89
CA THR A 15 7.43 0.50 -6.14
C THR A 15 7.48 1.75 -7.00
N GLU A 16 8.30 1.76 -8.05
CA GLU A 16 8.35 2.86 -9.02
C GLU A 16 7.00 3.09 -9.71
N LEU A 17 6.15 2.06 -9.80
CA LEU A 17 4.84 2.13 -10.48
C LEU A 17 3.68 2.51 -9.55
N GLY A 18 3.89 2.55 -8.24
CA GLY A 18 2.83 2.78 -7.27
C GLY A 18 3.02 2.04 -5.95
N ILE A 19 1.96 2.03 -5.13
CA ILE A 19 1.92 1.38 -3.83
C ILE A 19 0.96 0.19 -3.87
N THR A 20 1.42 -0.97 -3.42
CA THR A 20 0.61 -2.19 -3.31
C THR A 20 0.42 -2.59 -1.86
N VAL A 21 -0.80 -2.99 -1.51
CA VAL A 21 -1.16 -3.54 -0.19
C VAL A 21 -1.36 -5.05 -0.29
N PHE A 22 -0.77 -5.77 0.65
CA PHE A 22 -0.88 -7.22 0.79
C PHE A 22 -1.53 -7.58 2.13
N ASP A 23 -2.37 -8.61 2.13
CA ASP A 23 -2.85 -9.30 3.33
C ASP A 23 -2.26 -10.72 3.35
N ASN A 24 -1.40 -10.99 4.32
CA ASN A 24 -0.78 -12.31 4.50
C ASN A 24 -0.24 -12.93 3.20
N GLN A 25 0.42 -12.12 2.35
CA GLN A 25 0.98 -12.42 1.01
C GLN A 25 0.04 -12.30 -0.20
N LYS A 26 -1.26 -12.09 -0.01
CA LYS A 26 -2.18 -11.83 -1.13
C LYS A 26 -2.23 -10.33 -1.44
N CYS A 27 -1.97 -9.95 -2.69
CA CYS A 27 -2.23 -8.58 -3.13
C CYS A 27 -3.73 -8.29 -3.06
N VAL A 28 -4.11 -7.28 -2.27
CA VAL A 28 -5.51 -6.89 -2.05
C VAL A 28 -5.87 -5.55 -2.68
N LYS A 29 -4.87 -4.68 -2.93
CA LYS A 29 -5.08 -3.37 -3.55
C LYS A 29 -3.79 -2.83 -4.17
N THR A 30 -3.92 -2.14 -5.30
CA THR A 30 -2.84 -1.36 -5.92
C THR A 30 -3.32 0.08 -6.11
N PHE A 31 -2.43 1.02 -5.80
CA PHE A 31 -2.56 2.46 -6.05
C PHE A 31 -1.48 2.83 -7.08
N PRO A 32 -1.80 2.81 -8.38
CA PRO A 32 -0.84 3.14 -9.42
C PRO A 32 -0.52 4.63 -9.42
N PHE A 33 0.71 4.98 -9.76
CA PHE A 33 1.09 6.37 -10.04
C PHE A 33 0.70 6.77 -11.47
N GLU A 34 0.26 8.01 -11.63
CA GLU A 34 0.02 8.64 -12.94
C GLU A 34 1.34 9.17 -13.52
N ASN A 35 2.23 9.72 -12.68
CA ASN A 35 3.59 10.11 -12.99
C ASN A 35 4.60 9.34 -12.11
N PRO A 36 5.02 8.12 -12.54
CA PRO A 36 5.85 7.20 -11.75
C PRO A 36 7.09 7.82 -11.08
N ALA A 37 7.90 8.55 -11.85
CA ALA A 37 9.17 9.08 -11.37
C ALA A 37 8.99 10.19 -10.32
N GLU A 38 8.05 11.11 -10.57
CA GLU A 38 7.77 12.21 -9.66
C GLU A 38 7.12 11.71 -8.37
N GLU A 39 6.07 10.90 -8.50
CA GLU A 39 5.29 10.42 -7.37
C GLU A 39 6.10 9.50 -6.45
N TYR A 40 6.92 8.61 -7.01
CA TYR A 40 7.82 7.78 -6.21
C TYR A 40 8.74 8.62 -5.31
N VAL A 41 9.35 9.67 -5.87
CA VAL A 41 10.23 10.58 -5.13
C VAL A 41 9.45 11.37 -4.09
N LEU A 42 8.23 11.83 -4.41
CA LEU A 42 7.38 12.55 -3.45
C LEU A 42 6.98 11.66 -2.26
N VAL A 43 6.68 10.38 -2.48
CA VAL A 43 6.41 9.42 -1.40
C VAL A 43 7.65 9.25 -0.53
N LYS A 44 8.83 9.04 -1.14
CA LYS A 44 10.10 8.93 -0.42
C LYS A 44 10.43 10.16 0.43
N LYS A 45 10.00 11.35 -0.01
CA LYS A 45 10.17 12.63 0.70
C LYS A 45 9.08 12.92 1.73
N GLY A 46 8.04 12.08 1.84
CA GLY A 46 6.89 12.33 2.73
C GLY A 46 5.98 13.47 2.28
N GLN A 47 6.02 13.81 0.98
CA GLN A 47 5.27 14.94 0.40
C GLN A 47 4.07 14.49 -0.45
N ALA A 48 3.90 13.19 -0.65
CA ALA A 48 2.79 12.63 -1.40
C ALA A 48 1.45 12.67 -0.63
N LYS A 49 0.35 12.83 -1.36
CA LYS A 49 -1.00 12.71 -0.80
C LYS A 49 -1.40 11.23 -0.73
N LEU A 50 -1.29 10.62 0.45
CA LEU A 50 -1.57 9.19 0.67
C LEU A 50 -2.95 8.93 1.31
N ALA A 51 -3.87 9.89 1.24
CA ALA A 51 -5.18 9.81 1.90
C ALA A 51 -6.01 8.60 1.45
N GLU A 52 -5.94 8.21 0.17
CA GLU A 52 -6.66 7.05 -0.35
C GLU A 52 -6.14 5.72 0.22
N ILE A 53 -4.86 5.65 0.58
CA ILE A 53 -4.28 4.47 1.23
C ILE A 53 -4.78 4.38 2.67
N GLY A 54 -4.77 5.50 3.39
CA GLY A 54 -5.28 5.57 4.76
C GLY A 54 -6.80 5.36 4.90
N LYS A 55 -7.58 5.54 3.82
CA LYS A 55 -9.01 5.15 3.78
C LYS A 55 -9.21 3.66 3.57
N PHE A 56 -8.24 2.99 2.94
CA PHE A 56 -8.30 1.57 2.64
C PHE A 56 -7.83 0.71 3.81
N LEU A 57 -6.77 1.15 4.50
CA LEU A 57 -6.20 0.49 5.69
C LEU A 57 -7.01 0.80 6.95
#